data_AF-A0A848MTD6-F1
#
_entry.id   AF-A0A848MTD6-F1
#
_cell.length_a   1.000
_cell.length_b   1.000
_cell.length_c   1.000
_cell.angle_alpha   90.00
_cell.angle_beta   90.00
_cell.angle_gamma   90.00
#
_symmetry.space_group_name_H-M   'P 1'
#
loop_
_entity.id
_entity.type
_entity.pdbx_description
1 polymer ?
#
loop_
_entity_poly.entity_id
_entity_poly.type
_entity_poly.pdbx_seq_one_letter_code
_entity_poly.pdbx_strand_id
1 'polypeptide(L)'
;MFYKLLSKLFYVLFLGGVISLSLFLTGCSKSNEDRLKNVEIVQVTNAGTLQNRGNYTLKEGNLEIMKEIQLAQSLDQDPADLKLSSSEEQEIKSLLTPDFTSAEQDLKTNELFQTFVKEIEHVTVEVNQKKKTTTLVGKDYRKEFSWVGESGNRLSDSHKIEYSFVSGNEE
;
A
#
# COMPACT_ATOMS: atom_id res chain seq x y z
N MET A 1 16.10 48.31 52.39
CA MET A 1 15.26 48.38 51.17
C MET A 1 15.80 47.55 49.99
N PHE A 2 16.95 46.87 50.10
CA PHE A 2 17.56 46.09 49.01
C PHE A 2 17.03 44.63 48.87
N TYR A 3 16.66 43.99 49.98
CA TYR A 3 16.21 42.58 49.97
C TYR A 3 14.88 42.33 49.23
N LYS A 4 13.98 43.32 49.19
CA LYS A 4 12.68 43.19 48.50
C LYS A 4 12.77 43.25 46.97
N LEU A 5 13.83 43.83 46.41
CA LEU A 5 14.03 43.90 44.95
C LEU A 5 14.69 42.62 44.41
N LEU A 6 15.61 42.01 45.15
CA LEU A 6 16.23 40.75 44.74
C LEU A 6 15.21 39.60 44.69
N SER A 7 14.28 39.50 45.66
CA SER A 7 13.34 38.36 45.67
C SER A 7 12.33 38.40 44.51
N LYS A 8 11.93 39.60 44.06
CA LYS A 8 11.06 39.75 42.87
C LYS A 8 11.77 39.37 41.58
N LEU A 9 13.07 39.70 41.45
CA LEU A 9 13.85 39.37 40.27
C LEU A 9 14.08 37.84 40.14
N PHE A 10 14.33 37.17 41.27
CA PHE A 10 14.42 35.70 41.31
C PHE A 10 13.08 35.02 41.03
N TYR A 11 11.96 35.56 41.50
CA TYR A 11 10.64 34.98 41.26
C TYR A 11 10.22 35.08 39.78
N VAL A 12 10.54 36.18 39.10
CA VAL A 12 10.25 36.37 37.67
C VAL A 12 11.14 35.48 36.79
N LEU A 13 12.42 35.30 37.15
CA LEU A 13 13.31 34.37 36.46
C LEU A 13 12.92 32.90 36.68
N PHE A 14 12.45 32.55 37.88
CA PHE A 14 12.00 31.19 38.18
C PHE A 14 10.66 30.85 37.51
N LEU A 15 9.70 31.78 37.46
CA LEU A 15 8.44 31.57 36.73
C LEU A 15 8.63 31.54 35.20
N GLY A 16 9.51 32.38 34.65
CA GLY A 16 9.80 32.42 33.22
C GLY A 16 10.54 31.16 32.72
N GLY A 17 11.43 30.59 33.55
CA GLY A 17 12.14 29.35 33.23
C GLY A 17 11.26 28.11 33.22
N VAL A 18 10.26 28.04 34.11
CA VAL A 18 9.35 26.87 34.21
C VAL A 18 8.37 26.82 33.04
N ILE A 19 7.93 27.97 32.49
CA ILE A 19 6.96 28.02 31.38
C ILE A 19 7.62 27.64 30.03
N SER A 20 8.92 27.93 29.83
CA SER A 20 9.62 27.53 28.59
C SER A 20 9.98 26.04 28.52
N LEU A 21 9.97 25.32 29.65
CA LEU A 21 10.31 23.89 29.68
C LEU A 21 9.11 22.98 29.32
N SER A 22 7.88 23.49 29.38
CA SER A 22 6.65 22.74 29.12
C SER A 22 6.23 22.65 27.63
N LEU A 23 6.93 23.34 26.70
CA LEU A 23 6.55 23.37 25.28
C LEU A 23 7.31 22.38 24.38
N PHE A 24 8.21 21.56 24.93
CA PHE A 24 8.99 20.59 24.15
C PHE A 24 8.49 19.13 24.21
N LEU A 25 7.25 18.92 24.68
CA LEU A 25 6.61 17.59 24.65
C LEU A 25 5.50 17.51 23.58
N THR A 26 5.70 18.12 22.41
CA THR A 26 5.07 17.57 21.20
C THR A 26 5.78 16.26 20.91
N GLY A 27 5.27 15.20 21.54
CA GLY A 27 5.73 13.85 21.31
C GLY A 27 5.76 13.56 19.81
N CYS A 28 6.96 13.37 19.27
CA CYS A 28 7.12 12.39 18.21
C CYS A 28 6.68 11.06 18.82
N SER A 29 5.38 10.76 18.80
CA SER A 29 4.97 9.37 18.84
C SER A 29 5.58 8.77 17.58
N LYS A 30 6.70 8.06 17.73
CA LYS A 30 6.97 6.92 16.87
C LYS A 30 5.68 6.11 16.95
N SER A 31 4.86 6.18 15.91
CA SER A 31 3.83 5.18 15.73
C SER A 31 4.62 3.87 15.76
N ASN A 32 4.33 3.02 16.75
CA ASN A 32 4.59 1.60 16.59
C ASN A 32 3.68 1.15 15.46
N GLU A 33 4.08 1.48 14.23
CA GLU A 33 3.57 0.81 13.05
C GLU A 33 4.16 -0.59 13.13
N ASP A 34 3.30 -1.55 13.45
CA ASP A 34 3.62 -2.96 13.38
C ASP A 34 4.06 -3.26 11.95
N ARG A 35 5.38 -3.24 11.73
CA ARG A 35 5.98 -3.57 10.44
C ARG A 35 5.87 -5.06 10.25
N LEU A 36 4.89 -5.48 9.46
CA LEU A 36 4.69 -6.87 9.11
C LEU A 36 5.78 -7.29 8.13
N LYS A 37 6.44 -8.41 8.42
CA LYS A 37 7.51 -8.98 7.58
C LYS A 37 6.99 -9.99 6.57
N ASN A 38 5.88 -10.66 6.89
CA ASN A 38 5.26 -11.65 6.02
C ASN A 38 3.78 -11.32 5.87
N VAL A 39 3.35 -11.11 4.62
CA VAL A 39 1.97 -10.77 4.28
C VAL A 39 1.60 -11.42 2.96
N GLU A 40 0.36 -11.88 2.87
CA GLU A 40 -0.25 -12.32 1.63
C GLU A 40 -1.51 -11.50 1.36
N ILE A 41 -1.59 -10.91 0.16
CA ILE A 41 -2.76 -10.19 -0.35
C ILE A 41 -3.21 -10.88 -1.62
N VAL A 42 -4.38 -11.53 -1.58
CA VAL A 42 -4.86 -12.38 -2.69
C VAL A 42 -6.20 -11.87 -3.19
N GLN A 43 -6.32 -11.67 -4.50
CA GLN A 43 -7.57 -11.23 -5.12
C GLN A 43 -8.69 -12.23 -4.83
N VAL A 44 -9.87 -11.70 -4.53
CA VAL A 44 -11.09 -12.49 -4.34
C VAL A 44 -12.20 -12.11 -5.31
N THR A 45 -12.21 -10.88 -5.82
CA THR A 45 -13.09 -10.46 -6.91
C THR A 45 -12.35 -9.49 -7.81
N ASN A 46 -12.55 -9.62 -9.12
CA ASN A 46 -12.01 -8.70 -10.12
C ASN A 46 -12.85 -7.43 -10.27
N ALA A 47 -13.98 -7.31 -9.57
CA ALA A 47 -14.94 -6.21 -9.71
C ALA A 47 -15.39 -5.94 -11.17
N GLY A 48 -15.39 -6.97 -12.01
CA GLY A 48 -15.74 -6.86 -13.44
C GLY A 48 -14.64 -6.32 -14.36
N THR A 49 -13.41 -6.16 -13.84
CA THR A 49 -12.25 -5.74 -14.64
C THR A 49 -11.62 -6.90 -15.41
N LEU A 50 -10.72 -6.57 -16.35
CA LEU A 50 -9.91 -7.53 -17.09
C LEU A 50 -8.83 -8.25 -16.25
N GLN A 51 -8.61 -7.88 -14.99
CA GLN A 51 -7.67 -8.57 -14.09
C GLN A 51 -8.28 -9.90 -13.61
N ASN A 52 -7.84 -11.00 -14.20
CA ASN A 52 -8.30 -12.34 -13.81
C ASN A 52 -7.76 -12.73 -12.42
N ARG A 53 -6.50 -12.39 -12.13
CA ARG A 53 -5.84 -12.68 -10.86
C ARG A 53 -4.91 -11.55 -10.45
N GLY A 54 -4.79 -11.34 -9.15
CA GLY A 54 -3.85 -10.40 -8.55
C GLY A 54 -3.38 -10.94 -7.20
N ASN A 55 -2.07 -10.99 -7.00
CA ASN A 55 -1.49 -11.34 -5.71
C ASN A 55 -0.34 -10.40 -5.35
N TYR A 56 -0.12 -10.24 -4.05
CA TYR A 56 1.02 -9.57 -3.47
C TYR A 56 1.52 -10.45 -2.33
N THR A 57 2.73 -10.97 -2.45
CA THR A 57 3.34 -11.85 -1.45
C THR A 57 4.59 -11.19 -0.92
N LEU A 58 4.54 -10.73 0.34
CA LEU A 58 5.69 -10.21 1.05
C LEU A 58 6.29 -11.32 1.92
N LYS A 59 7.57 -11.63 1.72
CA LYS A 59 8.34 -12.52 2.60
C LYS A 59 9.66 -11.88 2.96
N GLU A 60 9.86 -11.65 4.26
CA GLU A 60 11.09 -11.07 4.82
C GLU A 60 11.55 -9.77 4.13
N GLY A 61 10.61 -8.95 3.68
CA GLY A 61 10.89 -7.69 2.98
C GLY A 61 11.00 -7.79 1.46
N ASN A 62 10.92 -8.99 0.88
CA ASN A 62 10.85 -9.19 -0.57
C ASN A 62 9.38 -9.32 -0.99
N LEU A 63 8.90 -8.37 -1.78
CA LEU A 63 7.55 -8.36 -2.32
C LEU A 63 7.55 -8.94 -3.73
N GLU A 64 6.81 -10.01 -3.95
CA GLU A 64 6.40 -10.46 -5.28
C GLU A 64 5.00 -9.91 -5.58
N ILE A 65 4.83 -9.35 -6.77
CA ILE A 65 3.54 -8.90 -7.32
C ILE A 65 3.27 -9.72 -8.56
N MET A 66 2.13 -10.40 -8.60
CA MET A 66 1.65 -11.09 -9.80
C MET A 66 0.30 -10.52 -10.22
N LYS A 67 0.15 -10.18 -11.50
CA LYS A 67 -1.14 -9.86 -12.12
C LYS A 67 -1.34 -10.70 -13.36
N GLU A 68 -2.51 -11.30 -13.49
CA GLU A 68 -2.92 -12.00 -14.70
C GLU A 68 -4.07 -11.22 -15.33
N ILE A 69 -3.90 -10.83 -16.58
CA ILE A 69 -4.89 -10.12 -17.38
C ILE A 69 -5.53 -11.11 -18.35
N GLN A 70 -6.85 -11.16 -18.37
CA GLN A 70 -7.59 -11.91 -19.38
C GLN A 70 -7.72 -11.05 -20.64
N LEU A 71 -7.16 -11.52 -21.76
CA LEU A 71 -7.24 -10.85 -23.06
C LEU A 71 -8.38 -11.40 -23.92
N ALA A 72 -8.75 -12.67 -23.69
CA ALA A 72 -9.79 -13.35 -24.45
C ALA A 72 -11.20 -13.06 -23.91
N GLN A 73 -12.16 -12.92 -24.82
CA GLN A 73 -13.58 -12.78 -24.45
C GLN A 73 -14.21 -14.12 -24.08
N SER A 74 -13.66 -15.23 -24.60
CA SER A 74 -14.03 -16.60 -24.25
C SER A 74 -12.81 -17.51 -24.23
N LEU A 75 -12.91 -18.63 -23.51
CA LEU A 75 -11.84 -19.63 -23.45
C LEU A 75 -11.65 -20.40 -24.77
N ASP A 76 -12.63 -20.36 -25.67
CA ASP A 76 -12.61 -21.06 -26.96
C ASP A 76 -12.07 -20.18 -28.10
N GLN A 77 -11.73 -18.92 -27.82
CA GLN A 77 -11.17 -18.00 -28.81
C GLN A 77 -9.78 -18.48 -29.25
N ASP A 78 -9.48 -18.42 -30.55
CA ASP A 78 -8.12 -18.65 -31.04
C ASP A 78 -7.23 -17.47 -30.63
N PRO A 79 -6.10 -17.71 -29.94
CA PRO A 79 -5.16 -16.64 -29.58
C PRO A 79 -4.67 -15.83 -30.78
N ALA A 80 -4.61 -16.41 -31.99
CA ALA A 80 -4.21 -15.69 -33.20
C ALA A 80 -5.21 -14.61 -33.64
N ASP A 81 -6.47 -14.73 -33.24
CA ASP A 81 -7.57 -13.83 -33.57
C ASP A 81 -7.86 -12.79 -32.48
N LEU A 82 -7.05 -12.77 -31.41
CA LEU A 82 -7.17 -11.77 -30.34
C LEU A 82 -6.93 -10.36 -30.89
N LYS A 83 -7.92 -9.50 -30.68
CA LYS A 83 -7.87 -8.08 -31.00
C LYS A 83 -8.44 -7.32 -29.83
N LEU A 84 -7.59 -6.55 -29.17
CA LEU A 84 -8.00 -5.64 -28.11
C LEU A 84 -8.57 -4.37 -28.73
N SER A 85 -9.67 -3.90 -28.18
CA SER A 85 -10.19 -2.55 -28.40
C SER A 85 -9.30 -1.53 -27.68
N SER A 86 -9.33 -0.28 -28.14
CA SER A 86 -8.60 0.80 -27.46
C SER A 86 -9.05 1.02 -26.01
N SER A 87 -10.30 0.70 -25.68
CA SER A 87 -10.79 0.73 -24.29
C SER A 87 -10.17 -0.36 -23.43
N GLU A 88 -10.05 -1.58 -23.96
CA GLU A 88 -9.41 -2.69 -23.23
C GLU A 88 -7.92 -2.39 -23.01
N GLU A 89 -7.21 -1.89 -24.03
CA GLU A 89 -5.82 -1.48 -23.88
C GLU A 89 -5.62 -0.39 -22.80
N GLN A 90 -6.53 0.60 -22.75
CA GLN A 90 -6.51 1.65 -21.73
C GLN A 90 -6.81 1.11 -20.34
N GLU A 91 -7.77 0.19 -20.21
CA GLU A 91 -8.09 -0.47 -18.94
C GLU A 91 -6.89 -1.29 -18.44
N ILE A 92 -6.29 -2.12 -19.30
CA ILE A 92 -5.13 -2.93 -18.96
C ILE A 92 -3.98 -2.06 -18.46
N LYS A 93 -3.68 -0.96 -19.17
CA LYS A 93 -2.67 0.01 -18.74
C LYS A 93 -3.01 0.61 -17.38
N SER A 94 -4.27 0.96 -17.14
CA SER A 94 -4.76 1.48 -15.86
C SER A 94 -4.60 0.46 -14.72
N LEU A 95 -4.86 -0.82 -14.98
CA LEU A 95 -4.71 -1.92 -14.02
C LEU A 95 -3.24 -2.19 -13.65
N LEU A 96 -2.33 -2.08 -14.62
CA LEU A 96 -0.91 -2.42 -14.43
C LEU A 96 -0.07 -1.25 -13.89
N THR A 97 -0.36 0.00 -14.27
CA THR A 97 0.44 1.19 -13.90
C THR A 97 0.71 1.37 -12.40
N PRO A 98 -0.20 1.01 -11.47
CA PRO A 98 0.09 1.11 -10.04
C PRO A 98 1.26 0.25 -9.57
N ASP A 99 1.59 -0.82 -10.30
CA ASP A 99 2.54 -1.85 -9.86
C ASP A 99 3.72 -2.04 -10.85
N PHE A 100 3.46 -1.85 -12.14
CA PHE A 100 4.40 -2.11 -13.23
C PHE A 100 4.74 -0.81 -13.95
N THR A 101 6.02 -0.61 -14.27
CA THR A 101 6.51 0.45 -15.14
C THR A 101 6.09 0.18 -16.58
N SER A 102 6.10 1.20 -17.45
CA SER A 102 5.68 1.03 -18.85
C SER A 102 6.49 -0.04 -19.61
N ALA A 103 7.77 -0.23 -19.27
CA ALA A 103 8.61 -1.27 -19.88
C ALA A 103 8.21 -2.70 -19.44
N GLU A 104 7.54 -2.84 -18.31
CA GLU A 104 7.05 -4.11 -17.78
C GLU A 104 5.63 -4.46 -18.28
N GLN A 105 5.00 -3.56 -19.05
CA GLN A 105 3.60 -3.69 -19.49
C GLN A 105 3.44 -4.19 -20.93
N ASP A 106 4.52 -4.61 -21.58
CA ASP A 106 4.47 -5.04 -22.98
C ASP A 106 3.53 -6.23 -23.17
N LEU A 107 2.47 -6.03 -23.95
CA LEU A 107 1.44 -7.04 -24.17
C LEU A 107 1.86 -8.05 -25.24
N LYS A 108 1.58 -9.33 -25.00
CA LYS A 108 1.68 -10.41 -25.96
C LYS A 108 0.28 -10.78 -26.40
N THR A 109 -0.12 -10.37 -27.60
CA THR A 109 -1.48 -10.57 -28.09
C THR A 109 -1.79 -12.00 -28.54
N ASN A 110 -0.86 -12.93 -28.43
CA ASN A 110 -1.03 -14.34 -28.82
C ASN A 110 -1.27 -15.28 -27.63
N GLU A 111 -1.66 -14.74 -26.47
CA GLU A 111 -2.00 -15.50 -25.26
C GLU A 111 -3.40 -15.10 -24.79
N LEU A 112 -4.25 -16.07 -24.40
CA LEU A 112 -5.61 -15.76 -23.89
C LEU A 112 -5.56 -15.03 -22.53
N PHE A 113 -4.49 -15.29 -21.79
CA PHE A 113 -4.17 -14.68 -20.50
C PHE A 113 -2.72 -14.26 -20.54
N GLN A 114 -2.42 -13.08 -20.00
CA GLN A 114 -1.05 -12.61 -19.86
C GLN A 114 -0.72 -12.36 -18.40
N THR A 115 0.37 -12.97 -17.95
CA THR A 115 0.87 -12.82 -16.57
C THR A 115 2.03 -11.84 -16.51
N PHE A 116 1.97 -10.94 -15.53
CA PHE A 116 2.99 -9.97 -15.18
C PHE A 116 3.48 -10.26 -13.79
N VAL A 117 4.80 -10.37 -13.63
CA VAL A 117 5.45 -10.62 -12.34
C VAL A 117 6.52 -9.58 -12.09
N LYS A 118 6.59 -9.08 -10.86
CA LYS A 118 7.61 -8.13 -10.43
C LYS A 118 8.02 -8.42 -9.01
N GLU A 119 9.32 -8.33 -8.75
CA GLU A 119 9.88 -8.43 -7.41
C GLU A 119 10.43 -7.07 -6.96
N ILE A 120 10.20 -6.73 -5.70
CA ILE A 120 10.67 -5.49 -5.07
C ILE A 120 11.27 -5.84 -3.71
N GLU A 121 12.55 -5.55 -3.52
CA GLU A 121 13.24 -5.75 -2.25
C GLU A 121 12.97 -4.61 -1.26
N HIS A 122 13.18 -4.90 0.02
CA HIS A 122 13.09 -3.94 1.13
C HIS A 122 11.71 -3.26 1.27
N VAL A 123 10.63 -3.99 0.95
CA VAL A 123 9.26 -3.55 1.15
C VAL A 123 8.81 -3.80 2.59
N THR A 124 8.03 -2.89 3.15
CA THR A 124 7.34 -3.05 4.42
C THR A 124 5.83 -2.83 4.26
N VAL A 125 5.04 -3.37 5.16
CA VAL A 125 3.60 -3.08 5.24
C VAL A 125 3.31 -2.11 6.38
N GLU A 126 2.60 -1.04 6.07
CA GLU A 126 2.08 -0.06 7.03
C GLU A 126 0.57 -0.26 7.17
N VAL A 127 0.10 -0.50 8.39
CA VAL A 127 -1.33 -0.64 8.70
C VAL A 127 -1.82 0.60 9.45
N ASN A 128 -2.77 1.32 8.86
CA ASN A 128 -3.38 2.49 9.47
C ASN A 128 -4.83 2.22 9.87
N GLN A 129 -5.04 1.81 11.12
CA GLN A 129 -6.37 1.48 11.64
C GLN A 129 -7.34 2.68 11.67
N LYS A 130 -6.84 3.91 11.83
CA LYS A 130 -7.68 5.12 11.87
C LYS A 130 -8.20 5.49 10.49
N LYS A 131 -7.33 5.43 9.48
CA LYS A 131 -7.67 5.67 8.08
C LYS A 131 -8.30 4.46 7.41
N LYS A 132 -8.23 3.28 8.05
CA LYS A 132 -8.68 1.99 7.51
C LYS A 132 -7.98 1.68 6.19
N THR A 133 -6.65 1.77 6.20
CA THR A 133 -5.81 1.47 5.04
C THR A 133 -4.65 0.56 5.38
N THR A 134 -4.22 -0.21 4.39
CA THR A 134 -2.99 -1.01 4.40
C THR A 134 -2.13 -0.56 3.23
N THR A 135 -0.86 -0.25 3.46
CA THR A 135 0.05 0.26 2.42
C THR A 135 1.29 -0.60 2.31
N LEU A 136 1.62 -1.06 1.10
CA LEU A 136 2.93 -1.61 0.76
C LEU A 136 3.87 -0.46 0.43
N VAL A 137 5.02 -0.38 1.11
CA VAL A 137 5.98 0.72 0.98
C VAL A 137 7.38 0.17 0.75
N GLY A 138 7.95 0.47 -0.42
CA GLY A 138 9.35 0.26 -0.79
C GLY A 138 10.02 1.58 -1.19
N LYS A 139 11.28 1.54 -1.62
CA LYS A 139 12.07 2.74 -1.95
C LYS A 139 11.38 3.65 -2.98
N ASP A 140 10.94 3.07 -4.09
CA ASP A 140 10.32 3.76 -5.23
C ASP A 140 8.94 3.16 -5.55
N TYR A 141 8.32 2.50 -4.57
CA TYR A 141 7.05 1.80 -4.72
C TYR A 141 6.14 2.11 -3.54
N ARG A 142 4.90 2.50 -3.83
CA ARG A 142 3.86 2.68 -2.81
C ARG A 142 2.51 2.24 -3.36
N LYS A 143 1.90 1.24 -2.73
CA LYS A 143 0.55 0.77 -3.07
C LYS A 143 -0.32 0.80 -1.83
N GLU A 144 -1.36 1.61 -1.86
CA GLU A 144 -2.34 1.71 -0.79
C GLU A 144 -3.61 0.93 -1.14
N PHE A 145 -4.14 0.24 -0.15
CA PHE A 145 -5.43 -0.41 -0.20
C PHE A 145 -6.32 0.16 0.91
N SER A 146 -7.59 0.36 0.59
CA SER A 146 -8.62 0.69 1.58
C SER A 146 -9.18 -0.60 2.18
N TRP A 147 -9.55 -0.59 3.45
CA TRP A 147 -10.22 -1.72 4.07
C TRP A 147 -11.67 -1.80 3.61
N VAL A 148 -12.16 -3.02 3.42
CA VAL A 148 -13.58 -3.31 3.26
C VAL A 148 -14.10 -3.76 4.62
N GLY A 149 -14.82 -2.86 5.29
CA GLY A 149 -15.28 -3.07 6.66
C GLY A 149 -14.22 -2.74 7.72
N GLU A 150 -14.39 -3.29 8.92
CA GLU A 150 -13.68 -2.82 10.12
C GLU A 150 -12.41 -3.62 10.46
N SER A 151 -12.30 -4.88 10.00
CA SER A 151 -11.31 -5.87 10.43
C SER A 151 -9.97 -5.82 9.70
N GLY A 152 -9.92 -5.24 8.50
CA GLY A 152 -8.68 -5.12 7.72
C GLY A 152 -8.15 -6.41 7.08
N ASN A 153 -8.89 -7.52 7.23
CA ASN A 153 -8.65 -8.78 6.53
C ASN A 153 -9.18 -8.76 5.08
N ARG A 154 -9.92 -7.72 4.70
CA ARG A 154 -10.44 -7.48 3.36
C ARG A 154 -10.02 -6.09 2.91
N LEU A 155 -9.42 -6.02 1.74
CA LEU A 155 -8.83 -4.82 1.16
C LEU A 155 -9.45 -4.55 -0.22
N SER A 156 -9.44 -3.30 -0.66
CA SER A 156 -9.85 -2.90 -2.01
C SER A 156 -8.86 -1.89 -2.57
N ASP A 157 -8.55 -1.98 -3.86
CA ASP A 157 -7.73 -0.98 -4.56
C ASP A 157 -8.58 0.13 -5.22
N SER A 158 -7.92 0.99 -5.99
CA SER A 158 -8.54 2.10 -6.75
C SER A 158 -9.60 1.64 -7.76
N HIS A 159 -9.48 0.41 -8.27
CA HIS A 159 -10.38 -0.18 -9.24
C HIS A 159 -11.50 -1.00 -8.59
N LYS A 160 -11.59 -0.96 -7.25
CA LYS A 160 -12.56 -1.73 -6.45
C LYS A 160 -12.36 -3.23 -6.50
N ILE A 161 -11.24 -3.70 -7.06
CA ILE A 161 -10.82 -5.09 -6.95
C ILE A 161 -10.59 -5.36 -5.46
N GLU A 162 -11.17 -6.43 -4.93
CA GLU A 162 -11.02 -6.77 -3.53
C GLU A 162 -10.08 -7.95 -3.34
N TYR A 163 -9.37 -7.90 -2.22
CA TYR A 163 -8.33 -8.84 -1.85
C TYR A 163 -8.52 -9.29 -0.39
N SER A 164 -8.26 -10.55 -0.09
CA SER A 164 -8.03 -10.99 1.29
C SER A 164 -6.64 -10.56 1.73
N PHE A 165 -6.49 -10.21 3.01
CA PHE A 165 -5.23 -9.84 3.64
C PHE A 165 -4.96 -10.76 4.83
N VAL A 166 -3.80 -11.41 4.80
CA VAL A 166 -3.31 -12.31 5.85
C VAL A 166 -1.90 -11.88 6.21
N SER A 167 -1.64 -11.70 7.51
CA SER A 167 -0.30 -11.41 8.02
C SER A 167 0.25 -12.60 8.79
N GLY A 168 1.44 -13.07 8.40
CA GLY A 168 2.16 -14.12 9.11
C GLY A 168 3.08 -13.53 10.18
N ASN A 169 2.58 -13.39 11.41
CA ASN A 169 3.40 -13.03 12.58
C ASN A 169 3.60 -14.20 13.56
N GLU A 170 3.12 -15.40 13.24
CA GLU A 170 3.15 -16.57 14.13
C GLU A 170 3.77 -17.77 13.41
N GLU A 171 5.05 -18.05 13.70
CA GLU A 171 5.56 -19.40 13.95
C GLU A 171 6.08 -19.46 15.38
#